data_AF-A0A2J8R5H6-F1
#
_entry.id   AF-A0A2J8R5H6-F1
#
_cell.length_a   1.000
_cell.length_b   1.000
_cell.length_c   1.000
_cell.angle_alpha   90.00
_cell.angle_beta   90.00
_cell.angle_gamma   90.00
#
_symmetry.space_group_name_H-M   'P 1'
#
loop_
_entity.id
_entity.type
_entity.pdbx_description
1 polymer ?
#
loop_
_entity_poly.entity_id
_entity_poly.type
_entity_poly.pdbx_seq_one_letter_code
_entity_poly.pdbx_strand_id
1 'polypeptide(L)'
;MQEVGVGLYPSISLLNHSCDPNCSIVFNGPHLLLRAVRDIEVGEELTICYLDMLMTSEERRKQLRDQYCFECDCFRCQTQDKDADMLTGDEQVWKEVQESLKKIEELKAHWKWEQVLAMCQAIISSNSERLPDINIYQLKVLDCAMDA
;
A
#
# COMPACT_ATOMS: atom_id res chain seq x y z
N MET A 1 -7.54 -3.86 5.90
CA MET A 1 -8.48 -2.83 6.43
C MET A 1 -9.34 -2.33 5.27
N GLN A 2 -10.65 -2.55 5.34
CA GLN A 2 -11.54 -2.27 4.20
C GLN A 2 -11.85 -0.77 4.03
N GLU A 3 -11.79 -0.27 2.80
CA GLU A 3 -12.26 1.07 2.45
C GLU A 3 -13.79 1.11 2.43
N VAL A 4 -14.39 2.03 3.19
CA VAL A 4 -15.86 2.10 3.37
C VAL A 4 -16.46 3.46 2.97
N GLY A 5 -15.64 4.43 2.61
CA GLY A 5 -16.10 5.76 2.21
C GLY A 5 -14.98 6.74 1.87
N VAL A 6 -15.37 7.88 1.33
CA VAL A 6 -14.48 9.01 0.98
C VAL A 6 -15.00 10.29 1.64
N GLY A 7 -14.10 11.15 2.12
CA GLY A 7 -14.44 12.40 2.80
C GLY A 7 -13.37 13.47 2.62
N LEU A 8 -13.77 14.74 2.76
CA LEU A 8 -12.88 15.89 2.70
C LEU A 8 -12.57 16.41 4.10
N TYR A 9 -11.29 16.53 4.43
CA TYR A 9 -10.79 17.05 5.72
C TYR A 9 -9.81 18.21 5.48
N PRO A 10 -10.30 19.43 5.19
CA PRO A 10 -9.46 20.51 4.66
C PRO A 10 -8.23 20.88 5.50
N SER A 11 -8.33 20.85 6.83
CA SER A 11 -7.19 21.11 7.72
C SER A 11 -6.12 20.02 7.65
N ILE A 12 -6.53 18.77 7.39
CA ILE A 12 -5.62 17.62 7.27
C ILE A 12 -4.93 17.63 5.90
N SER A 13 -5.58 18.20 4.87
CA SER A 13 -5.00 18.40 3.54
C SER A 13 -3.81 19.37 3.49
N LEU A 14 -3.44 20.00 4.62
CA LEU A 14 -2.20 20.77 4.74
C LEU A 14 -0.95 19.88 4.86
N LEU A 15 -1.09 18.64 5.30
CA LEU A 15 0.05 17.73 5.55
C LEU A 15 0.61 17.23 4.23
N ASN A 16 1.88 17.50 3.95
CA ASN A 16 2.55 16.99 2.76
C ASN A 16 2.85 15.49 2.83
N HIS A 17 3.18 14.93 1.67
CA HIS A 17 3.54 13.52 1.53
C HIS A 17 5.00 13.25 1.93
N SER A 18 5.23 12.15 2.65
CA SER A 18 6.53 11.48 2.73
C SER A 18 6.35 9.96 2.65
N CYS A 19 7.24 9.26 1.93
CA CYS A 19 7.30 7.79 1.94
C CYS A 19 7.86 7.21 3.26
N ASP A 20 8.42 8.07 4.12
CA ASP A 20 8.82 7.78 5.51
C ASP A 20 8.26 8.91 6.41
N PRO A 21 6.97 8.88 6.73
CA PRO A 21 6.29 10.00 7.39
C PRO A 21 6.61 10.09 8.89
N ASN A 22 6.37 11.26 9.48
CA ASN A 22 6.43 11.45 10.93
C ASN A 22 5.07 11.46 11.63
N CYS A 23 3.98 11.49 10.86
CA CYS A 23 2.62 11.37 11.35
C CYS A 23 1.84 10.26 10.62
N SER A 24 0.78 9.77 11.26
CA SER A 24 -0.19 8.84 10.68
C SER A 24 -1.61 9.28 10.98
N ILE A 25 -2.52 8.99 10.05
CA ILE A 25 -3.96 9.16 10.23
C ILE A 25 -4.62 7.83 10.56
N VAL A 26 -5.61 7.85 11.46
CA VAL A 26 -6.50 6.70 11.71
C VAL A 26 -7.94 7.19 11.81
N PHE A 27 -8.88 6.34 11.40
CA PHE A 27 -10.31 6.67 11.38
C PHE A 27 -11.06 5.91 12.48
N ASN A 28 -11.93 6.62 13.21
CA ASN A 28 -12.96 6.04 14.07
C ASN A 28 -14.33 6.46 13.54
N GLY A 29 -14.91 5.64 12.66
CA GLY A 29 -16.01 6.07 11.81
C GLY A 29 -15.58 7.25 10.93
N PRO A 30 -16.36 8.34 10.82
CA PRO A 30 -15.97 9.55 10.08
C PRO A 30 -15.03 10.47 10.87
N HIS A 31 -14.60 10.10 12.08
CA HIS A 31 -13.70 10.92 12.87
C HIS A 31 -12.23 10.59 12.54
N LEU A 32 -11.47 11.57 12.08
CA LEU A 32 -10.05 11.44 11.72
C LEU A 32 -9.17 11.85 12.90
N LEU A 33 -8.27 10.96 13.31
CA LEU A 33 -7.25 11.20 14.33
C LEU A 33 -5.87 11.26 13.67
N LEU A 34 -5.18 12.40 13.80
CA LEU A 34 -3.78 12.56 13.39
C LEU A 34 -2.87 12.35 14.60
N ARG A 35 -1.84 11.51 14.47
CA ARG A 35 -0.88 11.23 15.54
C ARG A 35 0.55 11.22 15.03
N ALA A 36 1.48 11.75 15.83
CA ALA A 36 2.91 11.54 15.61
C ALA A 36 3.25 10.05 15.82
N VAL A 37 4.14 9.51 14.97
CA VAL A 37 4.62 8.12 15.04
C VAL A 37 6.12 8.01 15.32
N ARG A 38 6.78 9.15 15.49
CA ARG A 38 8.19 9.31 15.88
C ARG A 38 8.35 10.66 16.59
N ASP A 39 9.49 10.89 17.22
CA ASP A 39 9.83 12.20 17.78
C ASP A 39 9.89 13.25 16.67
N ILE A 40 9.42 14.46 16.96
CA ILE A 40 9.29 15.58 16.01
C ILE A 40 9.89 16.84 16.66
N GLU A 41 10.82 17.48 15.98
CA GLU A 41 11.45 18.71 16.45
C GLU A 41 10.56 19.95 16.22
N VAL A 42 10.78 21.00 16.99
CA VAL A 42 10.07 22.27 16.80
C VAL A 42 10.45 22.88 15.45
N GLY A 43 9.47 23.08 14.58
CA GLY A 43 9.67 23.61 13.22
C GLY A 43 9.88 22.53 12.16
N GLU A 44 9.94 21.25 12.54
CA GLU A 44 9.91 20.14 11.59
C GLU A 44 8.54 20.06 10.91
N GLU A 45 8.54 19.80 9.60
CA GLU A 45 7.31 19.66 8.83
C GLU A 45 6.58 18.36 9.17
N LEU A 46 5.27 18.44 9.38
CA LEU A 46 4.42 17.26 9.60
C LEU A 46 4.06 16.61 8.26
N THR A 47 4.35 15.32 8.13
CA THR A 47 4.12 14.56 6.89
C THR A 47 3.36 13.28 7.14
N ILE A 48 2.56 12.84 6.16
CA ILE A 48 1.84 11.57 6.16
C ILE A 48 2.14 10.79 4.86
N CYS A 49 1.99 9.47 4.88
CA CYS A 49 2.02 8.70 3.63
C CYS A 49 0.64 8.77 2.97
N TYR A 50 0.58 9.16 1.70
CA TYR A 50 -0.68 9.22 0.92
C TYR A 50 -1.00 7.88 0.26
N LEU A 51 -0.05 6.94 0.31
CA LEU A 51 -0.03 5.73 -0.48
C LEU A 51 -0.04 4.51 0.43
N ASP A 52 -0.33 3.35 -0.16
CA ASP A 52 -0.05 2.06 0.47
C ASP A 52 1.47 1.89 0.66
N MET A 53 1.85 1.26 1.77
CA MET A 53 3.23 0.91 2.09
C MET A 53 3.73 -0.26 1.24
N LEU A 54 2.83 -1.11 0.74
CA LEU A 54 3.13 -2.20 -0.19
C LEU A 54 3.22 -1.69 -1.64
N MET A 55 4.10 -0.72 -1.88
CA MET A 55 4.39 -0.20 -3.22
C MET A 55 5.89 0.03 -3.42
N THR A 56 6.40 -0.36 -4.58
CA THR A 56 7.74 -0.02 -5.08
C THR A 56 7.87 1.48 -5.40
N SER A 57 9.09 2.01 -5.49
CA SER A 57 9.28 3.43 -5.80
C SER A 57 8.74 3.84 -7.17
N GLU A 58 8.72 2.93 -8.15
CA GLU A 58 8.13 3.17 -9.47
C GLU A 58 6.61 3.29 -9.38
N GLU A 59 5.94 2.36 -8.70
CA GLU A 59 4.51 2.40 -8.46
C GLU A 59 4.11 3.67 -7.69
N ARG A 60 4.85 4.01 -6.63
CA ARG A 60 4.63 5.24 -5.85
C ARG A 60 4.74 6.47 -6.74
N ARG A 61 5.80 6.58 -7.55
CA ARG A 61 6.02 7.72 -8.44
C ARG A 61 4.92 7.85 -9.50
N LYS A 62 4.45 6.74 -10.04
CA LYS A 62 3.31 6.74 -10.97
C LYS A 62 2.06 7.31 -10.30
N GLN A 63 1.67 6.80 -9.13
CA GLN A 63 0.46 7.26 -8.44
C GLN A 63 0.57 8.72 -7.98
N LEU A 64 1.72 9.15 -7.46
CA LEU A 64 1.92 10.53 -7.03
C LEU A 64 1.84 11.53 -8.19
N ARG A 65 2.37 11.17 -9.36
CA ARG A 65 2.20 11.98 -10.58
C ARG A 65 0.74 12.03 -11.03
N ASP A 66 0.11 10.86 -11.18
CA ASP A 66 -1.21 10.74 -11.79
C ASP A 66 -2.31 11.37 -10.92
N GLN A 67 -2.18 11.30 -9.58
CA GLN A 67 -3.21 11.74 -8.64
C GLN A 67 -2.88 13.08 -7.94
N TYR A 68 -1.61 13.36 -7.68
CA TYR A 68 -1.18 14.50 -6.86
C TYR A 68 -0.28 15.50 -7.61
N CYS A 69 0.06 15.22 -8.87
CA CYS A 69 0.81 16.11 -9.76
C CYS A 69 2.18 16.57 -9.23
N PHE A 70 2.89 15.71 -8.49
CA PHE A 70 4.26 16.00 -8.03
C PHE A 70 5.19 14.80 -8.15
N GLU A 71 6.50 15.09 -8.11
CA GLU A 71 7.57 14.09 -8.06
C GLU A 71 8.13 14.03 -6.65
N CYS A 72 8.13 12.83 -6.05
CA CYS A 72 8.68 12.65 -4.70
C CYS A 72 10.21 12.53 -4.75
N ASP A 73 10.87 13.40 -3.98
CA ASP A 73 12.32 13.48 -3.84
C ASP A 73 12.82 12.94 -2.49
N CYS A 74 11.98 12.25 -1.71
CA CYS A 74 12.43 11.69 -0.43
C CYS A 74 13.54 10.63 -0.62
N PHE A 75 14.32 10.39 0.45
CA PHE A 75 15.44 9.43 0.43
C PHE A 75 15.03 8.06 -0.13
N ARG A 76 13.89 7.52 0.30
CA ARG A 76 13.38 6.21 -0.18
C ARG A 76 13.14 6.16 -1.69
N CYS A 77 12.69 7.26 -2.29
CA CYS A 77 12.46 7.36 -3.73
C CYS A 77 13.75 7.60 -4.53
N GLN A 78 14.73 8.28 -3.93
CA GLN A 78 16.05 8.49 -4.53
C GLN A 78 16.88 7.20 -4.53
N THR A 79 16.82 6.41 -3.46
CA THR A 79 17.63 5.19 -3.29
C THR A 79 16.90 3.92 -3.69
N GLN A 80 15.64 3.99 -4.13
CA GLN A 80 14.80 2.82 -4.41
C GLN A 80 14.74 1.86 -3.21
N ASP A 81 14.61 2.45 -2.01
CA ASP A 81 14.67 1.72 -0.74
C ASP A 81 13.64 0.57 -0.69
N LYS A 82 14.17 -0.66 -0.53
CA LYS A 82 13.46 -1.95 -0.45
C LYS A 82 12.86 -2.48 -1.75
N ASP A 83 12.98 -1.77 -2.87
CA ASP A 83 12.36 -2.20 -4.14
C ASP A 83 12.89 -3.57 -4.59
N ALA A 84 14.20 -3.82 -4.44
CA ALA A 84 14.80 -5.11 -4.80
C ALA A 84 14.28 -6.26 -3.93
N ASP A 85 14.15 -6.04 -2.60
CA ASP A 85 13.66 -7.04 -1.66
C ASP A 85 12.17 -7.36 -1.93
N MET A 86 11.38 -6.32 -2.21
CA MET A 86 9.95 -6.39 -2.55
C MET A 86 9.67 -7.22 -3.81
N LEU A 87 10.62 -7.27 -4.75
CA LEU A 87 10.48 -7.96 -6.04
C LEU A 87 11.28 -9.28 -6.12
N THR A 88 11.68 -9.83 -4.97
CA THR A 88 12.35 -11.14 -4.91
C THR A 88 11.43 -12.29 -5.33
N GLY A 89 12.02 -13.38 -5.83
CA GLY A 89 11.30 -14.54 -6.35
C GLY A 89 11.24 -14.59 -7.89
N ASP A 90 10.51 -15.55 -8.43
CA ASP A 90 10.37 -15.72 -9.88
C ASP A 90 9.54 -14.57 -10.50
N GLU A 91 10.16 -13.83 -11.43
CA GLU A 91 9.55 -12.68 -12.11
C GLU A 91 8.26 -13.03 -12.85
N GLN A 92 8.25 -14.18 -13.52
CA GLN A 92 7.07 -14.59 -14.27
C GLN A 92 5.91 -14.84 -13.31
N VAL A 93 6.19 -15.47 -12.17
CA VAL A 93 5.17 -15.81 -11.18
C VAL A 93 4.61 -14.55 -10.52
N TRP A 94 5.44 -13.60 -10.06
CA TRP A 94 4.88 -12.42 -9.39
C TRP A 94 4.15 -11.48 -10.35
N LYS A 95 4.50 -11.45 -11.64
CA LYS A 95 3.72 -10.71 -12.67
C LYS A 95 2.33 -11.29 -12.87
N GLU A 96 2.21 -12.63 -12.89
CA GLU A 96 0.92 -13.31 -12.95
C GLU A 96 0.08 -13.05 -11.71
N VAL A 97 0.71 -13.03 -10.53
CA VAL A 97 0.05 -12.66 -9.27
C VAL A 97 -0.40 -11.20 -9.27
N GLN A 98 0.43 -10.27 -9.75
CA GLN A 98 0.07 -8.85 -9.90
C GLN A 98 -1.16 -8.66 -10.79
N GLU A 99 -1.27 -9.39 -11.90
CA GLU A 99 -2.45 -9.33 -12.76
C GLU A 99 -3.68 -9.92 -12.06
N SER A 100 -3.50 -11.03 -11.36
CA SER A 100 -4.58 -11.68 -10.59
C SER A 100 -5.10 -10.80 -9.45
N LEU A 101 -4.22 -10.01 -8.82
CA LEU A 101 -4.57 -9.07 -7.75
C LEU A 101 -5.59 -8.03 -8.20
N LYS A 102 -5.52 -7.53 -9.44
CA LYS A 102 -6.54 -6.61 -9.97
C LYS A 102 -7.95 -7.19 -9.87
N LYS A 103 -8.08 -8.50 -10.15
CA LYS A 103 -9.37 -9.18 -10.05
C LYS A 103 -9.78 -9.41 -8.59
N ILE A 104 -8.83 -9.75 -7.73
CA ILE A 104 -9.07 -9.93 -6.29
C ILE A 104 -9.55 -8.62 -5.65
N GLU A 105 -8.89 -7.50 -5.94
CA GLU A 105 -9.27 -6.17 -5.47
C GLU A 105 -10.66 -5.75 -5.96
N GLU A 106 -11.01 -6.05 -7.21
CA GLU A 106 -12.35 -5.82 -7.75
C GLU A 106 -13.42 -6.64 -7.00
N LEU A 107 -13.15 -7.91 -6.70
CA LEU A 107 -14.05 -8.78 -5.94
C LEU A 107 -14.20 -8.32 -4.49
N LYS A 108 -13.10 -7.90 -3.86
CA LYS A 108 -13.03 -7.32 -2.51
C LYS A 108 -13.87 -6.04 -2.42
N ALA A 109 -13.76 -5.14 -3.41
CA ALA A 109 -14.58 -3.93 -3.49
C ALA A 109 -16.09 -4.22 -3.58
N HIS A 110 -16.48 -5.39 -4.12
CA HIS A 110 -17.86 -5.86 -4.22
C HIS A 110 -18.26 -6.89 -3.15
N TRP A 111 -17.45 -7.05 -2.09
CA TRP A 111 -17.79 -7.88 -0.92
C TRP A 111 -18.00 -9.36 -1.26
N LYS A 112 -17.31 -9.87 -2.29
CA LYS A 112 -17.39 -11.27 -2.74
C LYS A 112 -16.34 -12.14 -2.06
N TRP A 113 -16.41 -12.24 -0.74
CA TRP A 113 -15.38 -12.84 0.12
C TRP A 113 -15.05 -14.29 -0.19
N GLU A 114 -16.06 -15.12 -0.49
CA GLU A 114 -15.84 -16.53 -0.87
C GLU A 114 -14.96 -16.66 -2.12
N GLN A 115 -15.15 -15.77 -3.11
CA GLN A 115 -14.38 -15.77 -4.35
C GLN A 115 -12.98 -15.20 -4.12
N VAL A 116 -12.85 -14.14 -3.31
CA VAL A 116 -11.56 -13.57 -2.89
C VAL A 116 -10.72 -14.65 -2.20
N LEU A 117 -11.29 -15.32 -1.20
CA LEU A 117 -10.59 -16.35 -0.43
C LEU A 117 -10.18 -17.52 -1.32
N ALA A 118 -11.06 -18.00 -2.19
CA ALA A 118 -10.74 -19.08 -3.12
C ALA A 118 -9.58 -18.73 -4.06
N MET A 119 -9.56 -17.50 -4.61
CA MET A 119 -8.47 -17.05 -5.47
C MET A 119 -7.15 -16.88 -4.69
N CYS A 120 -7.20 -16.27 -3.51
CA CYS A 120 -6.00 -16.09 -2.68
C CYS A 120 -5.42 -17.44 -2.25
N GLN A 121 -6.25 -18.38 -1.79
CA GLN A 121 -5.82 -19.73 -1.40
C GLN A 121 -5.16 -20.48 -2.56
N ALA A 122 -5.68 -20.36 -3.78
CA ALA A 122 -5.09 -20.96 -4.96
C ALA A 122 -3.68 -20.42 -5.21
N ILE A 123 -3.50 -19.10 -5.15
CA ILE A 123 -2.19 -18.43 -5.35
C ILE A 123 -1.20 -18.78 -4.23
N ILE A 124 -1.63 -18.66 -2.97
CA ILE A 124 -0.78 -18.94 -1.81
C ILE A 124 -0.31 -20.40 -1.83
N SER A 125 -1.20 -21.34 -2.18
CA SER A 125 -0.87 -22.77 -2.21
C SER A 125 -0.02 -23.17 -3.41
N SER A 126 -0.17 -22.51 -4.58
CA SER A 126 0.61 -22.83 -5.77
C SER A 126 2.02 -22.22 -5.77
N ASN A 127 2.20 -21.10 -5.07
CA ASN A 127 3.40 -20.27 -5.19
C ASN A 127 4.26 -20.21 -3.92
N SER A 128 3.89 -20.93 -2.85
CA SER A 128 4.63 -20.93 -1.56
C SER A 128 6.11 -21.30 -1.68
N GLU A 129 6.50 -22.12 -2.67
CA GLU A 129 7.91 -22.45 -2.94
C GLU A 129 8.58 -21.50 -3.96
N ARG A 130 7.81 -20.68 -4.67
CA ARG A 130 8.28 -19.87 -5.82
C ARG A 130 8.40 -18.38 -5.51
N LEU A 131 7.53 -17.87 -4.64
CA LEU A 131 7.57 -16.50 -4.16
C LEU A 131 7.85 -16.51 -2.66
N PRO A 132 8.88 -15.79 -2.19
CA PRO A 132 9.12 -15.65 -0.76
C PRO A 132 8.05 -14.78 -0.12
N ASP A 133 7.81 -14.95 1.18
CA ASP A 133 6.81 -14.17 1.94
C ASP A 133 7.14 -12.67 2.07
N ILE A 134 8.31 -12.25 1.61
CA ILE A 134 8.70 -10.82 1.52
C ILE A 134 8.35 -10.19 0.17
N ASN A 135 7.94 -10.99 -0.83
CA ASN A 135 7.51 -10.46 -2.11
C ASN A 135 6.23 -9.64 -1.93
N ILE A 136 6.21 -8.45 -2.49
CA ILE A 136 5.16 -7.45 -2.29
C ILE A 136 3.79 -7.93 -2.78
N TYR A 137 3.75 -8.69 -3.87
CA TYR A 137 2.50 -9.19 -4.44
C TYR A 137 1.98 -10.40 -3.65
N GLN A 138 2.89 -11.24 -3.13
CA GLN A 138 2.51 -12.30 -2.18
C GLN A 138 1.92 -11.69 -0.90
N LEU A 139 2.54 -10.65 -0.35
CA LEU A 139 2.03 -9.92 0.82
C LEU A 139 0.65 -9.30 0.57
N LYS A 140 0.42 -8.70 -0.61
CA LYS A 140 -0.90 -8.18 -0.99
C LYS A 140 -1.98 -9.26 -1.06
N VAL A 141 -1.64 -10.44 -1.58
CA VAL A 141 -2.57 -11.58 -1.60
C VAL A 141 -2.88 -12.05 -0.18
N LEU A 142 -1.88 -12.11 0.70
CA LEU A 142 -2.08 -12.46 2.11
C LEU A 142 -2.97 -11.43 2.83
N ASP A 143 -2.74 -10.12 2.62
CA ASP A 143 -3.58 -9.06 3.17
C ASP A 143 -5.04 -9.19 2.69
N CYS A 144 -5.26 -9.48 1.41
CA CYS A 144 -6.59 -9.72 0.86
C CYS A 144 -7.26 -10.96 1.47
N ALA A 145 -6.50 -12.03 1.72
CA ALA A 145 -7.01 -13.25 2.34
C ALA A 145 -7.37 -13.05 3.82
N MET A 146 -6.64 -12.20 4.54
CA MET A 146 -6.92 -11.88 5.95
C MET A 146 -8.16 -11.01 6.13
N ASP A 147 -8.48 -10.18 5.14
CA ASP A 147 -9.68 -9.33 5.13
C ASP A 147 -10.96 -10.12 4.72
N ALA A 148 -10.84 -11.34 4.18
CA ALA A 148 -11.94 -12.17 3.64
C ALA A 148 -12.47 -13.22 4.63
#